data_AF-A0A383DU63-F1
#
_entry.id   AF-A0A383DU63-F1
#
_cell.length_a   1.000
_cell.length_b   1.000
_cell.length_c   1.000
_cell.angle_alpha   90.00
_cell.angle_beta   90.00
_cell.angle_gamma   90.00
#
_symmetry.space_group_name_H-M   'P 1'
#
loop_
_entity.id
_entity.type
_entity.pdbx_description
1 polymer ?
#
loop_
_entity_poly.entity_id
_entity_poly.type
_entity_poly.pdbx_seq_one_letter_code
_entity_poly.pdbx_strand_id
1 'polypeptide(L)'
;SSVHSFTASNLGPLFLGYVFFNLFISFGLIIYRKSDFRSKRKIESFTSRESGFLFNNVIFVIICFAVFWGTIFPVISEAVTGTKITVGAPFFNQITIPIGLFLLFMTGVGPILVWRRTSKQAFIRNFSLPIAFGLVSLLAGIIIGMSGYVIISFALIGFVTAVILEEFIRGIKSRRKVQNETVVTALISLVRKNRSRYGGYIVHLGIVFMFVGFTGRAFNQELEFPIKKGQFQK
;
A
#
# COMPACT_ATOMS: atom_id res chain seq x y z
N SER A 1 -23.30 17.30 11.13
CA SER A 1 -22.96 18.40 12.08
C SER A 1 -22.30 17.91 13.39
N SER A 2 -21.25 17.09 13.33
CA SER A 2 -20.46 16.68 14.52
C SER A 2 -19.07 17.33 14.58
N VAL A 3 -18.45 17.56 13.42
CA VAL A 3 -17.13 18.22 13.30
C VAL A 3 -17.22 19.73 13.46
N HIS A 4 -18.29 20.38 12.97
CA HIS A 4 -18.48 21.83 13.10
C HIS A 4 -18.86 22.27 14.52
N SER A 5 -19.52 21.43 15.32
CA SER A 5 -19.77 21.69 16.74
C SER A 5 -18.52 21.51 17.60
N PHE A 6 -17.58 20.67 17.14
CA PHE A 6 -16.29 20.46 17.78
C PHE A 6 -15.39 21.70 17.69
N THR A 7 -15.33 22.33 16.51
CA THR A 7 -14.58 23.58 16.29
C THR A 7 -15.19 24.80 16.98
N ALA A 8 -16.48 24.74 17.34
CA ALA A 8 -17.17 25.80 18.09
C ALA A 8 -16.96 25.69 19.61
N SER A 9 -16.39 24.58 20.10
CA SER A 9 -16.17 24.33 21.52
C SER A 9 -14.77 24.74 21.97
N ASN A 10 -14.60 25.14 23.23
CA ASN A 10 -13.30 25.43 23.86
C ASN A 10 -12.38 24.20 24.05
N LEU A 11 -12.69 23.07 23.41
CA LEU A 11 -11.92 21.83 23.53
C LEU A 11 -10.64 21.83 22.68
N GLY A 12 -10.50 22.73 21.71
CA GLY A 12 -9.34 22.79 20.81
C GLY A 12 -7.99 22.80 21.56
N PRO A 13 -7.76 23.72 22.51
CA PRO A 13 -6.52 23.76 23.29
C PRO A 13 -6.28 22.49 24.12
N LEU A 14 -7.32 21.90 24.72
CA LEU A 14 -7.22 20.66 25.49
C LEU A 14 -6.81 19.47 24.60
N PHE A 15 -7.43 19.36 23.41
CA PHE A 15 -7.06 18.34 22.43
C PHE A 15 -5.63 18.51 21.93
N LEU A 16 -5.23 19.75 21.64
CA LEU A 16 -3.88 20.05 21.20
C LEU A 16 -2.85 19.70 22.29
N GLY A 17 -3.13 20.05 23.55
CA GLY A 17 -2.33 19.64 24.70
C GLY A 17 -2.21 18.11 24.83
N TYR A 18 -3.33 17.39 24.66
CA TYR A 18 -3.32 15.92 24.67
C TYR A 18 -2.49 15.32 23.52
N VAL A 19 -2.57 15.88 22.31
CA VAL A 19 -1.76 15.45 21.17
C VAL A 19 -0.27 15.67 21.45
N PHE A 20 0.13 16.85 21.95
CA PHE A 20 1.51 17.11 22.32
C PHE A 20 2.00 16.19 23.45
N PHE A 21 1.19 15.97 24.48
CA PHE A 21 1.50 15.04 25.55
C PHE A 21 1.79 13.63 25.04
N ASN A 22 0.92 13.08 24.18
CA ASN A 22 1.13 11.77 23.56
C ASN A 22 2.37 11.75 22.67
N LEU A 23 2.62 12.82 21.91
CA LEU A 23 3.78 12.96 21.05
C LEU A 23 5.07 12.91 21.88
N PHE A 24 5.19 13.76 22.91
CA PHE A 24 6.37 13.83 23.77
C PHE A 24 6.61 12.52 24.53
N ILE A 25 5.56 11.89 25.07
CA ILE A 25 5.71 10.59 25.74
C ILE A 25 6.16 9.52 24.76
N SER A 26 5.54 9.44 23.59
CA SER A 26 5.88 8.41 22.59
C SER A 26 7.32 8.55 22.13
N PHE A 27 7.75 9.76 21.76
CA PHE A 27 9.14 10.02 21.36
C PHE A 27 10.12 9.84 22.53
N GLY A 28 9.76 10.29 23.73
CA GLY A 28 10.55 10.12 24.95
C GLY A 28 10.81 8.64 25.26
N LEU A 29 9.77 7.79 25.18
CA LEU A 29 9.88 6.34 25.37
C LEU A 29 10.76 5.69 24.29
N ILE A 30 10.65 6.11 23.02
CA ILE A 30 11.49 5.60 21.93
C ILE A 30 12.96 5.95 22.17
N ILE A 31 13.26 7.19 22.55
CA ILE A 31 14.63 7.64 22.85
C ILE A 31 15.19 6.91 24.07
N TYR A 32 14.38 6.78 25.13
CA TYR A 32 14.74 6.06 26.35
C TYR A 32 15.09 4.59 26.07
N ARG A 33 14.33 3.91 25.21
CA ARG A 33 14.56 2.50 24.84
C ARG A 33 15.50 2.31 23.64
N LYS A 34 16.20 3.35 23.19
CA LYS A 34 17.08 3.28 22.00
C LYS A 34 18.12 2.16 22.09
N SER A 35 18.62 1.83 23.28
CA SER A 35 19.57 0.71 23.48
C SER A 35 19.01 -0.64 23.02
N ASP A 36 17.71 -0.85 23.22
CA ASP A 36 17.04 -2.13 23.01
C ASP A 36 16.77 -2.39 21.52
N PHE A 37 16.75 -1.32 20.72
CA PHE A 37 16.47 -1.37 19.28
C PHE A 37 17.72 -1.47 18.39
N ARG A 38 18.91 -1.60 18.98
CA ARG A 38 20.16 -1.75 18.19
C ARG A 38 20.23 -3.13 17.56
N SER A 39 20.01 -3.19 16.25
CA SER A 39 20.26 -4.40 15.46
C SER A 39 21.74 -4.77 15.50
N LYS A 40 22.06 -6.02 15.88
CA LYS A 40 23.41 -6.59 15.72
C LYS A 40 23.75 -6.91 14.25
N ARG A 41 22.77 -6.95 13.35
CA ARG A 41 22.93 -7.26 11.93
C ARG A 41 23.27 -6.01 11.14
N LYS A 42 24.41 -6.05 10.44
CA LYS A 42 24.81 -5.05 9.44
C LYS A 42 24.20 -5.39 8.08
N ILE A 43 23.91 -4.37 7.28
CA ILE A 43 23.45 -4.54 5.90
C ILE A 43 24.66 -5.02 5.08
N GLU A 44 24.61 -6.26 4.59
CA GLU A 44 25.73 -6.85 3.85
C GLU A 44 25.69 -6.53 2.35
N SER A 45 24.52 -6.19 1.79
CA SER A 45 24.35 -5.86 0.37
C SER A 45 23.05 -5.09 0.13
N PHE A 46 23.04 -4.18 -0.85
CA PHE A 46 21.82 -3.51 -1.35
C PHE A 46 20.79 -4.50 -1.90
N THR A 47 21.22 -5.70 -2.31
CA THR A 47 20.37 -6.80 -2.76
C THR A 47 20.13 -7.86 -1.69
N SER A 48 20.18 -7.50 -0.39
CA SER A 48 19.84 -8.37 0.75
C SER A 48 18.44 -8.11 1.33
N ARG A 49 17.81 -9.14 1.92
CA ARG A 49 16.42 -9.07 2.41
C ARG A 49 16.20 -7.87 3.34
N GLU A 50 17.21 -7.58 4.14
CA GLU A 50 17.27 -6.45 5.06
C GLU A 50 17.21 -5.11 4.31
N SER A 51 17.90 -4.98 3.18
CA SER A 51 17.84 -3.79 2.31
C SER A 51 16.47 -3.61 1.67
N GLY A 52 15.83 -4.69 1.19
CA GLY A 52 14.47 -4.63 0.67
C GLY A 52 13.45 -4.20 1.71
N PHE A 53 13.57 -4.74 2.92
CA PHE A 53 12.74 -4.34 4.05
C PHE A 53 12.97 -2.88 4.44
N LEU A 54 14.23 -2.43 4.54
CA LEU A 54 14.55 -1.04 4.84
C LEU A 54 13.98 -0.10 3.78
N PHE A 55 14.20 -0.41 2.51
CA PHE A 55 13.73 0.38 1.39
C PHE A 55 12.20 0.52 1.38
N ASN A 56 11.47 -0.58 1.63
CA ASN A 56 10.02 -0.54 1.79
C ASN A 56 9.58 0.39 2.94
N ASN A 57 10.27 0.35 4.09
CA ASN A 57 9.96 1.23 5.21
C ASN A 57 10.27 2.70 4.90
N VAL A 58 11.36 2.99 4.20
CA VAL A 58 11.68 4.36 3.74
C VAL A 58 10.54 4.92 2.90
N ILE A 59 9.96 4.12 2.01
CA ILE A 59 8.82 4.55 1.19
C ILE A 59 7.59 4.84 2.06
N PHE A 60 7.31 4.01 3.07
CA PHE A 60 6.24 4.29 4.03
C PHE A 60 6.48 5.58 4.83
N VAL A 61 7.72 5.88 5.20
CA VAL A 61 8.09 7.14 5.85
C VAL A 61 7.89 8.32 4.89
N ILE A 62 8.29 8.19 3.62
CA ILE A 62 8.11 9.23 2.60
C ILE A 62 6.63 9.56 2.40
N ILE A 63 5.77 8.56 2.21
CA ILE A 63 4.33 8.82 2.02
C ILE A 63 3.70 9.38 3.29
N CYS A 64 4.12 8.92 4.48
CA CYS A 64 3.67 9.47 5.76
C CYS A 64 4.03 10.96 5.87
N PHE A 65 5.28 11.32 5.57
CA PHE A 65 5.74 12.72 5.58
C PHE A 65 4.99 13.57 4.55
N ALA A 66 4.80 13.07 3.33
CA ALA A 66 4.09 13.81 2.29
C ALA A 66 2.62 14.08 2.66
N VAL A 67 1.93 13.09 3.23
CA VAL A 67 0.55 13.25 3.70
C VAL A 67 0.50 14.22 4.88
N PHE A 68 1.37 14.02 5.87
CA PHE A 68 1.50 14.91 7.02
C PHE A 68 1.73 16.36 6.59
N TRP A 69 2.67 16.58 5.68
CA TRP A 69 2.98 17.90 5.14
C TRP A 69 1.77 18.50 4.42
N GLY A 70 1.14 17.75 3.49
CA GLY A 70 -0.05 18.22 2.78
C GLY A 70 -1.21 18.58 3.71
N THR A 71 -1.35 17.90 4.84
CA THR A 71 -2.39 18.19 5.84
C THR A 71 -2.07 19.40 6.72
N ILE A 72 -0.81 19.57 7.13
CA ILE A 72 -0.40 20.64 8.05
C ILE A 72 -0.06 21.95 7.33
N PHE A 73 0.37 21.88 6.06
CA PHE A 73 0.81 23.03 5.28
C PHE A 73 -0.21 24.18 5.22
N PRO A 74 -1.53 23.97 5.01
CA PRO A 74 -2.50 25.06 5.03
C PRO A 74 -2.51 25.85 6.35
N VAL A 75 -2.33 25.17 7.48
CA VAL A 75 -2.29 25.80 8.81
C VAL A 75 -1.01 26.61 9.00
N ILE A 76 0.13 26.06 8.57
CA ILE A 76 1.42 26.78 8.62
C ILE A 76 1.38 28.01 7.71
N SER A 77 0.84 27.88 6.49
CA SER A 77 0.68 28.98 5.54
C SER A 77 -0.15 30.10 6.17
N GLU A 78 -1.32 29.77 6.72
CA GLU A 78 -2.18 30.73 7.39
C GLU A 78 -1.48 31.45 8.54
N ALA A 79 -0.70 30.73 9.36
CA ALA A 79 0.04 31.29 10.49
C ALA A 79 1.22 32.20 10.08
N VAL A 80 1.89 31.91 8.96
CA VAL A 80 3.11 32.63 8.53
C VAL A 80 2.82 33.76 7.54
N THR A 81 1.95 33.52 6.56
CA THR A 81 1.65 34.47 5.48
C THR A 81 0.34 35.21 5.67
N GLY A 82 -0.49 34.81 6.65
CA GLY A 82 -1.85 35.32 6.83
C GLY A 82 -2.83 34.82 5.77
N THR A 83 -2.38 33.99 4.83
CA THR A 83 -3.19 33.43 3.74
C THR A 83 -3.16 31.92 3.78
N LYS A 84 -4.34 31.31 3.67
CA LYS A 84 -4.47 29.85 3.71
C LYS A 84 -4.32 29.27 2.30
N ILE A 85 -3.18 28.66 2.02
CA ILE A 85 -3.00 27.90 0.78
C ILE A 85 -3.68 26.54 0.95
N THR A 86 -4.73 26.29 0.15
CA THR A 86 -5.47 25.02 0.16
C THR A 86 -4.71 23.94 -0.60
N VAL A 87 -4.46 22.81 0.06
CA VAL A 87 -3.88 21.61 -0.55
C VAL A 87 -5.00 20.60 -0.79
N GLY A 88 -5.36 20.40 -2.06
CA GLY A 88 -6.47 19.53 -2.47
C GLY A 88 -6.02 18.17 -3.02
N ALA A 89 -6.99 17.39 -3.51
CA ALA A 89 -6.79 16.08 -4.10
C ALA A 89 -5.67 16.01 -5.17
N PRO A 90 -5.46 17.01 -6.05
CA PRO A 90 -4.38 16.96 -7.04
C PRO A 90 -2.99 16.76 -6.44
N PHE A 91 -2.66 17.44 -5.33
CA PHE A 91 -1.37 17.27 -4.64
C PHE A 91 -1.20 15.84 -4.12
N PHE A 92 -2.21 15.33 -3.41
CA PHE A 92 -2.14 13.97 -2.86
C PHE A 92 -2.09 12.93 -3.97
N ASN A 93 -2.87 13.06 -5.03
CA ASN A 93 -2.88 12.12 -6.14
C ASN A 93 -1.53 12.06 -6.85
N GLN A 94 -0.88 13.20 -7.09
CA GLN A 94 0.45 13.25 -7.73
C GLN A 94 1.53 12.52 -6.93
N ILE A 95 1.42 12.48 -5.60
CA ILE A 95 2.41 11.84 -4.73
C ILE A 95 2.02 10.40 -4.39
N THR A 96 0.78 10.19 -3.94
CA THR A 96 0.34 8.91 -3.39
C THR A 96 0.09 7.86 -4.46
N ILE A 97 -0.34 8.24 -5.69
CA ILE A 97 -0.59 7.26 -6.75
C ILE A 97 0.71 6.59 -7.20
N PRO A 98 1.80 7.30 -7.58
CA PRO A 98 3.06 6.66 -7.95
C PRO A 98 3.64 5.80 -6.83
N ILE A 99 3.63 6.31 -5.59
CA ILE A 99 4.14 5.56 -4.43
C ILE A 99 3.29 4.30 -4.19
N GLY A 100 1.97 4.41 -4.28
CA GLY A 100 1.04 3.30 -4.12
C GLY A 100 1.26 2.21 -5.17
N LEU A 101 1.38 2.59 -6.44
CA LEU A 101 1.70 1.65 -7.53
C LEU A 101 3.04 0.96 -7.29
N PHE A 102 4.04 1.70 -6.81
CA PHE A 102 5.33 1.14 -6.49
C PHE A 102 5.27 0.13 -5.33
N LEU A 103 4.52 0.44 -4.26
CA LEU A 103 4.28 -0.49 -3.15
C LEU A 103 3.49 -1.73 -3.59
N LEU A 104 2.51 -1.57 -4.50
CA LEU A 104 1.81 -2.69 -5.10
C LEU A 104 2.76 -3.59 -5.90
N PHE A 105 3.66 -3.01 -6.69
CA PHE A 105 4.70 -3.76 -7.39
C PHE A 105 5.61 -4.53 -6.41
N MET A 106 6.09 -3.87 -5.35
CA MET A 106 6.91 -4.52 -4.31
C MET A 106 6.18 -5.69 -3.62
N THR A 107 4.86 -5.61 -3.49
CA THR A 107 4.01 -6.67 -2.94
C THR A 107 4.12 -7.98 -3.73
N GLY A 108 4.23 -7.89 -5.06
CA GLY A 108 4.45 -9.05 -5.94
C GLY A 108 5.91 -9.49 -6.03
N VAL A 109 6.86 -8.56 -5.99
CA VAL A 109 8.29 -8.89 -6.12
C VAL A 109 8.86 -9.55 -4.86
N GLY A 110 8.43 -9.09 -3.67
CA GLY A 110 8.95 -9.53 -2.38
C GLY A 110 8.90 -11.04 -2.14
N PRO A 111 7.76 -11.73 -2.38
CA PRO A 111 7.64 -13.18 -2.19
C PRO A 111 8.53 -14.03 -3.09
N ILE A 112 8.81 -13.59 -4.32
CA ILE A 112 9.51 -14.39 -5.33
C ILE A 112 11.03 -14.24 -5.21
N LEU A 113 11.50 -13.05 -4.84
CA LEU A 113 12.92 -12.86 -4.54
C LEU A 113 13.25 -13.58 -3.25
N VAL A 114 13.75 -14.81 -3.32
CA VAL A 114 14.43 -15.42 -2.18
C VAL A 114 15.81 -14.75 -2.12
N TRP A 115 15.91 -13.71 -1.29
CA TRP A 115 16.96 -12.68 -1.21
C TRP A 115 18.40 -13.17 -0.86
N ARG A 116 18.79 -14.39 -1.23
CA ARG A 116 20.20 -14.81 -1.39
C ARG A 116 20.30 -15.86 -2.49
N ARG A 117 20.71 -15.44 -3.69
CA ARG A 117 21.08 -16.26 -4.86
C ARG A 117 19.96 -17.00 -5.60
N THR A 118 18.94 -16.29 -6.06
CA THR A 118 18.10 -16.82 -7.15
C THR A 118 18.95 -16.85 -8.43
N SER A 119 19.19 -18.03 -8.99
CA SER A 119 19.84 -18.15 -10.31
C SER A 119 18.97 -17.45 -11.37
N LYS A 120 19.58 -16.90 -12.43
CA LYS A 120 18.83 -16.27 -13.55
C LYS A 120 17.71 -17.18 -14.07
N GLN A 121 17.96 -18.50 -14.12
CA GLN A 121 16.98 -19.51 -14.52
C GLN A 121 15.81 -19.65 -13.53
N ALA A 122 16.08 -19.67 -12.22
CA ALA A 122 15.02 -19.71 -11.21
C ALA A 122 14.18 -18.42 -11.21
N PHE A 123 14.82 -17.27 -11.49
CA PHE A 123 14.12 -15.99 -11.65
C PHE A 123 13.15 -16.05 -12.83
N ILE A 124 13.64 -16.39 -14.04
CA ILE A 124 12.80 -16.49 -15.25
C ILE A 124 11.65 -17.46 -15.04
N ARG A 125 11.93 -18.65 -14.48
CA ARG A 125 10.90 -19.67 -14.25
C ARG A 125 9.81 -19.22 -13.28
N ASN A 126 10.17 -18.45 -12.25
CA ASN A 126 9.22 -18.01 -11.23
C ASN A 126 8.50 -16.70 -11.60
N PHE A 127 9.06 -15.88 -12.50
CA PHE A 127 8.46 -14.61 -12.92
C PHE A 127 7.71 -14.70 -14.26
N SER A 128 7.98 -15.70 -15.11
CA SER A 128 7.40 -15.78 -16.45
C SER A 128 5.87 -15.77 -16.44
N LEU A 129 5.24 -16.59 -15.60
CA LEU A 129 3.78 -16.68 -15.52
C LEU A 129 3.17 -15.40 -14.91
N PRO A 130 3.63 -14.88 -13.75
CA PRO A 130 3.11 -13.61 -13.24
C PRO A 130 3.29 -12.44 -14.20
N ILE A 131 4.44 -12.31 -14.87
CA ILE A 131 4.68 -11.27 -15.87
C ILE A 131 3.70 -11.42 -17.04
N ALA A 132 3.47 -12.64 -17.53
CA ALA A 132 2.50 -12.89 -18.59
C ALA A 132 1.08 -12.44 -18.19
N PHE A 133 0.64 -12.75 -16.96
CA PHE A 133 -0.64 -12.26 -16.44
C PHE A 133 -0.69 -10.74 -16.34
N GLY A 134 0.38 -10.09 -15.87
CA GLY A 134 0.47 -8.63 -15.84
C GLY A 134 0.37 -8.00 -17.24
N LEU A 135 1.04 -8.60 -18.24
CA LEU A 135 0.98 -8.16 -19.63
C LEU A 135 -0.39 -8.39 -20.26
N VAL A 136 -1.04 -9.53 -19.98
CA VAL A 136 -2.42 -9.78 -20.43
C VAL A 136 -3.39 -8.77 -19.83
N SER A 137 -3.26 -8.47 -18.53
CA SER A 137 -4.03 -7.41 -17.89
C SER A 137 -3.75 -6.05 -18.53
N LEU A 138 -2.48 -5.71 -18.82
CA LEU A 138 -2.11 -4.49 -19.52
C LEU A 138 -2.82 -4.38 -20.88
N LEU A 139 -2.72 -5.42 -21.72
CA LEU A 139 -3.33 -5.45 -23.05
C LEU A 139 -4.86 -5.34 -22.98
N ALA A 140 -5.50 -6.04 -22.05
CA ALA A 140 -6.93 -5.92 -21.82
C ALA A 140 -7.31 -4.47 -21.41
N GLY A 141 -6.49 -3.83 -20.57
CA GLY A 141 -6.67 -2.41 -20.21
C GLY A 141 -6.57 -1.48 -21.42
N ILE A 142 -5.61 -1.69 -22.32
CA ILE A 142 -5.48 -0.90 -23.57
C ILE A 142 -6.73 -1.05 -24.44
N ILE A 143 -7.23 -2.27 -24.62
CA ILE A 143 -8.41 -2.57 -25.45
C ILE A 143 -9.67 -1.86 -24.91
N ILE A 144 -9.79 -1.76 -23.58
CA ILE A 144 -10.91 -1.07 -22.91
C ILE A 144 -10.72 0.47 -22.92
N GLY A 145 -9.59 0.98 -23.41
CA GLY A 145 -9.30 2.41 -23.48
C GLY A 145 -8.77 3.02 -22.18
N MET A 146 -8.21 2.20 -21.27
CA MET A 146 -7.59 2.69 -20.04
C MET A 146 -6.29 3.44 -20.34
N SER A 147 -6.02 4.52 -19.61
CA SER A 147 -4.81 5.34 -19.78
C SER A 147 -4.22 5.82 -18.44
N GLY A 148 -3.04 6.43 -18.50
CA GLY A 148 -2.36 7.01 -17.33
C GLY A 148 -2.00 5.99 -16.24
N TYR A 149 -2.28 6.32 -14.99
CA TYR A 149 -1.99 5.43 -13.86
C TYR A 149 -2.95 4.23 -13.76
N VAL A 150 -4.13 4.31 -14.36
CA VAL A 150 -5.17 3.28 -14.30
C VAL A 150 -4.70 2.00 -14.97
N ILE A 151 -4.13 2.11 -16.18
CA ILE A 151 -3.60 0.97 -16.93
C ILE A 151 -2.42 0.31 -16.21
N ILE A 152 -1.54 1.10 -15.58
CA ILE A 152 -0.41 0.58 -14.80
C ILE A 152 -0.93 -0.18 -13.57
N SER A 153 -1.90 0.41 -12.86
CA SER A 153 -2.56 -0.23 -11.72
C SER A 153 -3.18 -1.57 -12.11
N PHE A 154 -3.90 -1.61 -13.23
CA PHE A 154 -4.56 -2.81 -13.72
C PHE A 154 -3.57 -3.93 -14.08
N ALA A 155 -2.45 -3.59 -14.73
CA ALA A 155 -1.37 -4.53 -15.01
C ALA A 155 -0.73 -5.08 -13.72
N LEU A 156 -0.47 -4.21 -12.74
CA LEU A 156 0.10 -4.60 -11.45
C LEU A 156 -0.85 -5.47 -10.62
N ILE A 157 -2.15 -5.19 -10.65
CA ILE A 157 -3.19 -6.04 -10.02
C ILE A 157 -3.10 -7.46 -10.59
N GLY A 158 -3.06 -7.61 -11.91
CA GLY A 158 -2.92 -8.92 -12.56
C GLY A 158 -1.63 -9.64 -12.18
N PHE A 159 -0.51 -8.93 -12.25
CA PHE A 159 0.81 -9.43 -11.86
C PHE A 159 0.84 -9.93 -10.41
N VAL A 160 0.48 -9.09 -9.45
CA VAL A 160 0.55 -9.40 -8.01
C VAL A 160 -0.42 -10.53 -7.65
N THR A 161 -1.62 -10.53 -8.23
CA THR A 161 -2.59 -11.63 -8.03
C THR A 161 -2.00 -12.95 -8.50
N ALA A 162 -1.39 -12.98 -9.69
CA ALA A 162 -0.76 -14.18 -10.21
C ALA A 162 0.41 -14.67 -9.32
N VAL A 163 1.24 -13.77 -8.81
CA VAL A 163 2.30 -14.12 -7.84
C VAL A 163 1.71 -14.81 -6.61
N ILE A 164 0.70 -14.20 -5.98
CA ILE A 164 0.13 -14.72 -4.74
C ILE A 164 -0.53 -16.07 -4.98
N LEU A 165 -1.31 -16.20 -6.06
CA LEU A 165 -1.93 -17.47 -6.43
C LEU A 165 -0.89 -18.56 -6.68
N GLU A 166 0.22 -18.23 -7.35
CA GLU A 166 1.30 -19.18 -7.60
C GLU A 166 1.94 -19.67 -6.29
N GLU A 167 2.13 -18.80 -5.29
CA GLU A 167 2.64 -19.17 -3.97
C GLU A 167 1.71 -20.13 -3.21
N PHE A 168 0.39 -19.93 -3.31
CA PHE A 168 -0.59 -20.86 -2.77
C PHE A 168 -0.57 -22.19 -3.52
N ILE A 169 -0.58 -22.17 -4.86
CA ILE A 169 -0.58 -23.37 -5.70
C ILE A 169 0.70 -24.20 -5.45
N ARG A 170 1.88 -23.57 -5.42
CA ARG A 170 3.15 -24.24 -5.12
C ARG A 170 3.13 -24.87 -3.73
N GLY A 171 2.64 -24.14 -2.73
CA GLY A 171 2.51 -24.65 -1.36
C GLY A 171 1.58 -25.86 -1.26
N ILE A 172 0.41 -25.79 -1.88
CA ILE A 172 -0.56 -26.89 -1.92
C ILE A 172 0.02 -28.11 -2.65
N LYS A 173 0.58 -27.93 -3.86
CA LYS A 173 1.17 -29.03 -4.64
C LYS A 173 2.29 -29.74 -3.88
N SER A 174 3.17 -28.99 -3.23
CA SER A 174 4.24 -29.54 -2.40
C SER A 174 3.69 -30.40 -1.26
N ARG A 175 2.69 -29.91 -0.52
CA ARG A 175 2.09 -30.67 0.59
C ARG A 175 1.32 -31.90 0.11
N ARG A 176 0.59 -31.81 -0.99
CA ARG A 176 -0.10 -32.97 -1.58
C ARG A 176 0.86 -34.08 -1.98
N LYS A 177 2.02 -33.73 -2.58
CA LYS A 177 3.03 -34.71 -3.00
C LYS A 177 3.71 -35.42 -1.83
N VAL A 178 3.96 -34.71 -0.73
CA VAL A 178 4.71 -35.26 0.42
C VAL A 178 3.79 -35.96 1.42
N GLN A 179 2.55 -35.48 1.59
CA GLN A 179 1.65 -35.89 2.68
C GLN A 179 0.38 -36.59 2.19
N ASN A 180 0.21 -36.79 0.88
CA ASN A 180 -0.98 -37.40 0.25
C ASN A 180 -2.33 -36.77 0.69
N GLU A 181 -2.32 -35.47 1.00
CA GLU A 181 -3.50 -34.73 1.45
C GLU A 181 -4.42 -34.32 0.26
N THR A 182 -5.71 -34.10 0.54
CA THR A 182 -6.63 -33.44 -0.41
C THR A 182 -6.27 -31.96 -0.58
N VAL A 183 -6.77 -31.31 -1.64
CA VAL A 183 -6.51 -29.88 -1.89
C VAL A 183 -6.97 -29.00 -0.71
N VAL A 184 -8.15 -29.28 -0.16
CA VAL A 184 -8.74 -28.50 0.93
C VAL A 184 -7.94 -28.69 2.23
N THR A 185 -7.63 -29.94 2.58
CA THR A 185 -6.81 -30.24 3.77
C THR A 185 -5.42 -29.63 3.65
N ALA A 186 -4.82 -29.69 2.45
CA ALA A 186 -3.52 -29.09 2.16
C ALA A 186 -3.54 -27.57 2.33
N LEU A 187 -4.56 -26.88 1.81
CA LEU A 187 -4.73 -25.43 1.95
C LEU A 187 -4.89 -25.01 3.42
N ILE A 188 -5.83 -25.62 4.16
CA ILE A 188 -6.10 -25.28 5.56
C ILE A 188 -4.84 -25.47 6.40
N SER A 189 -4.18 -26.61 6.23
CA SER A 189 -2.97 -26.94 6.98
C SER A 189 -1.77 -26.09 6.57
N LEU A 190 -1.68 -25.66 5.31
CA LEU A 190 -0.65 -24.72 4.82
C LEU A 190 -0.79 -23.37 5.52
N VAL A 191 -2.00 -22.82 5.59
CA VAL A 191 -2.27 -21.54 6.28
C VAL A 191 -2.07 -21.69 7.79
N ARG A 192 -2.60 -22.75 8.40
CA ARG A 192 -2.56 -22.96 9.86
C ARG A 192 -1.13 -23.18 10.38
N LYS A 193 -0.30 -23.95 9.66
CA LYS A 193 1.09 -24.25 10.09
C LYS A 193 2.04 -23.09 9.80
N ASN A 194 1.77 -22.27 8.77
CA ASN A 194 2.65 -21.18 8.34
C ASN A 194 1.94 -19.81 8.38
N ARG A 195 1.29 -19.48 9.50
CA ARG A 195 0.43 -18.29 9.62
C ARG A 195 1.12 -16.97 9.26
N SER A 196 2.40 -16.81 9.63
CA SER A 196 3.13 -15.57 9.32
C SER A 196 3.29 -15.36 7.81
N ARG A 197 3.63 -16.41 7.05
CA ARG A 197 3.84 -16.30 5.60
C ARG A 197 2.53 -16.18 4.84
N TYR A 198 1.60 -17.12 5.06
CA TYR A 198 0.35 -17.17 4.31
C TYR A 198 -0.66 -16.13 4.79
N GLY A 199 -0.60 -15.70 6.06
CA GLY A 199 -1.33 -14.53 6.54
C GLY A 199 -0.87 -13.25 5.85
N GLY A 200 0.44 -13.09 5.62
CA GLY A 200 0.99 -11.99 4.81
C GLY A 200 0.41 -11.98 3.39
N TYR A 201 0.32 -13.13 2.73
CA TYR A 201 -0.28 -13.24 1.40
C TYR A 201 -1.78 -12.92 1.38
N ILE A 202 -2.53 -13.27 2.43
CA ILE A 202 -3.95 -12.89 2.57
C ILE A 202 -4.07 -11.36 2.68
N VAL A 203 -3.23 -10.72 3.49
CA VAL A 203 -3.20 -9.26 3.59
C VAL A 203 -2.85 -8.63 2.25
N HIS A 204 -1.88 -9.19 1.51
CA HIS A 204 -1.52 -8.71 0.18
C HIS A 204 -2.66 -8.83 -0.84
N LEU A 205 -3.48 -9.89 -0.79
CA LEU A 205 -4.73 -9.94 -1.56
C LEU A 205 -5.71 -8.83 -1.16
N GLY A 206 -5.81 -8.53 0.14
CA GLY A 206 -6.55 -7.36 0.62
C GLY A 206 -6.06 -6.04 0.01
N ILE A 207 -4.73 -5.86 -0.12
CA ILE A 207 -4.15 -4.71 -0.82
C ILE A 207 -4.57 -4.70 -2.29
N VAL A 208 -4.49 -5.84 -2.98
CA VAL A 208 -4.93 -5.95 -4.39
C VAL A 208 -6.40 -5.52 -4.54
N PHE A 209 -7.29 -5.99 -3.67
CA PHE A 209 -8.71 -5.58 -3.70
C PHE A 209 -8.91 -4.08 -3.48
N MET A 210 -8.12 -3.45 -2.59
CA MET A 210 -8.15 -2.00 -2.45
C MET A 210 -7.75 -1.28 -3.76
N PHE A 211 -6.71 -1.76 -4.44
CA PHE A 211 -6.30 -1.20 -5.73
C PHE A 211 -7.32 -1.44 -6.84
N VAL A 212 -8.04 -2.57 -6.85
CA VAL A 212 -9.19 -2.76 -7.74
C VAL A 212 -10.22 -1.66 -7.52
N GLY A 213 -10.56 -1.36 -6.26
CA GLY A 213 -11.47 -0.27 -5.91
C GLY A 213 -10.96 1.11 -6.34
N PHE A 214 -9.69 1.43 -6.09
CA PHE A 214 -9.09 2.71 -6.51
C PHE A 214 -9.04 2.87 -8.03
N THR A 215 -8.73 1.79 -8.74
CA THR A 215 -8.72 1.76 -10.22
C THR A 215 -10.15 1.91 -10.75
N GLY A 216 -11.11 1.26 -10.10
CA GLY A 216 -12.54 1.36 -10.42
C GLY A 216 -13.09 2.79 -10.30
N ARG A 217 -12.63 3.56 -9.31
CA ARG A 217 -13.03 4.97 -9.15
C ARG A 217 -12.69 5.85 -10.36
N ALA A 218 -11.67 5.50 -11.14
CA ALA A 218 -11.33 6.25 -12.35
C ALA A 218 -12.43 6.17 -13.43
N PHE A 219 -13.36 5.21 -13.32
CA PHE A 219 -14.51 5.05 -14.21
C PHE A 219 -15.80 5.64 -13.64
N ASN A 220 -15.77 6.22 -12.42
CA ASN A 220 -16.92 6.93 -11.89
C ASN A 220 -17.14 8.22 -12.69
N GLN A 221 -18.35 8.40 -13.22
CA GLN A 221 -18.77 9.66 -13.80
C GLN A 221 -19.43 10.50 -12.71
N GLU A 222 -18.74 11.53 -12.23
CA GLU A 222 -19.37 12.55 -11.39
C GLU A 222 -20.07 13.55 -12.33
N LEU A 223 -21.39 13.39 -12.48
CA LEU A 223 -22.23 14.34 -13.20
C LEU A 223 -22.52 15.53 -12.29
N GLU A 224 -21.66 16.55 -12.36
CA GLU A 224 -21.99 17.85 -11.77
C GLU A 224 -23.03 18.55 -12.65
N PHE A 225 -24.29 18.54 -12.21
CA PHE A 225 -25.34 19.32 -12.85
C PHE A 225 -25.21 20.78 -12.38
N PRO A 226 -24.90 21.74 -13.26
CA PRO A 226 -24.91 23.15 -12.89
C PRO A 226 -26.36 23.57 -12.62
N ILE A 227 -26.74 23.64 -11.35
CA ILE A 227 -28.05 24.14 -10.94
C ILE A 227 -28.03 25.66 -11.09
N LYS A 228 -28.87 26.20 -11.98
CA LYS A 228 -29.08 27.65 -12.06
C LYS A 228 -29.84 28.12 -10.83
N LYS A 229 -29.50 29.31 -10.32
CA LYS A 229 -30.15 29.93 -9.16
C LYS A 229 -31.67 29.97 -9.37
N GLY A 230 -32.43 29.16 -8.60
CA GLY A 230 -33.89 29.03 -8.71
C GLY A 230 -34.41 27.68 -9.20
N GLN A 231 -33.55 26.74 -9.61
CA GLN A 231 -33.98 25.36 -9.90
C GLN A 231 -33.92 24.47 -8.64
N PHE A 232 -35.02 23.80 -8.34
CA PHE A 232 -35.07 22.72 -7.35
C PHE A 232 -34.80 21.39 -8.05
N GLN A 233 -33.90 20.60 -7.49
CA GLN A 233 -33.61 19.25 -7.94
C GLN A 233 -34.85 18.38 -7.64
N LYS A 234 -35.48 17.83 -8.68
CA LYS A 234 -36.49 16.77 -8.53
C LYS A 234 -35.80 15.42 -8.42
#